data_AF-A0A7W2FVE3-F1
#
_entry.id   AF-A0A7W2FVE3-F1
#
_cell.length_a   1.000
_cell.length_b   1.000
_cell.length_c   1.000
_cell.angle_alpha   90.00
_cell.angle_beta   90.00
_cell.angle_gamma   90.00
#
_symmetry.space_group_name_H-M   'P 1'
#
loop_
_entity.id
_entity.type
_entity.pdbx_description
1 polymer ?
#
loop_
_entity_poly.entity_id
_entity_poly.type
_entity_poly.pdbx_seq_one_letter_code
_entity_poly.pdbx_strand_id
1 'polypeptide(L)' 'AALERDFKKALLQDFDIQFHNLFAITNLPISRFLDYLIASENYEDYMYALVEAYNPSAVKNVMCTNTLSVSWDGYL' A
#
# COMPACT_ATOMS: atom_id res chain seq x y z
N ALA A 1 -2.27 -20.95 1.97
CA ALA A 1 -0.91 -21.51 2.19
C ALA A 1 -0.16 -21.82 0.89
N ALA A 2 -0.81 -22.26 -0.21
CA ALA A 2 -0.11 -22.53 -1.48
C ALA A 2 0.64 -21.31 -2.02
N LEU A 3 -0.02 -20.15 -2.07
CA LEU A 3 0.55 -18.90 -2.60
C LEU A 3 1.85 -18.49 -1.89
N GLU A 4 1.88 -18.53 -0.55
CA GLU A 4 3.10 -18.20 0.22
C GLU A 4 4.27 -19.11 -0.16
N ARG A 5 4.02 -20.42 -0.29
CA ARG A 5 5.06 -21.39 -0.66
C ARG A 5 5.56 -21.14 -2.07
N ASP A 6 4.66 -20.82 -2.99
CA ASP A 6 5.02 -20.57 -4.39
C ASP A 6 5.86 -19.30 -4.50
N PHE A 7 5.50 -18.22 -3.79
CA PHE A 7 6.32 -17.00 -3.69
C PHE A 7 7.67 -17.26 -3.01
N LYS A 8 7.71 -18.03 -1.90
CA LYS A 8 8.98 -18.38 -1.24
C LYS A 8 9.93 -19.10 -2.19
N LYS A 9 9.41 -20.00 -3.01
CA LYS A 9 10.21 -20.75 -3.99
C LYS A 9 10.73 -19.83 -5.11
N ALA A 10 9.85 -19.07 -5.74
CA ALA A 10 10.21 -18.21 -6.86
C ALA A 10 11.20 -17.10 -6.44
N LEU A 11 10.91 -16.41 -5.33
CA LEU A 11 11.76 -15.34 -4.82
C LEU A 11 13.16 -15.81 -4.42
N LEU A 12 13.27 -17.03 -3.86
CA LEU A 12 14.56 -17.62 -3.54
C LEU A 12 15.34 -18.03 -4.80
N GLN A 13 14.69 -18.69 -5.75
CA GLN A 13 15.36 -19.22 -6.96
C GLN A 13 15.84 -18.11 -7.90
N ASP A 14 15.05 -17.06 -8.07
CA ASP A 14 15.30 -16.04 -9.08
C ASP A 14 16.05 -14.83 -8.51
N PHE A 15 15.91 -14.56 -7.20
CA PHE A 15 16.40 -13.31 -6.58
C PHE A 15 17.14 -13.49 -5.24
N ASP A 16 17.28 -14.72 -4.73
CA ASP A 16 17.84 -15.01 -3.40
C ASP A 16 17.12 -14.29 -2.24
N ILE A 17 15.81 -14.02 -2.42
CA ILE A 17 14.98 -13.32 -1.43
C ILE A 17 14.23 -14.33 -0.56
N GLN A 18 14.32 -14.16 0.76
CA GLN A 18 13.58 -14.93 1.75
C GLN A 18 12.64 -14.04 2.56
N PHE A 19 11.44 -14.54 2.86
CA PHE A 19 10.47 -13.85 3.72
C PHE A 19 9.75 -14.84 4.65
N HIS A 20 9.18 -14.33 5.74
CA HIS A 20 8.58 -15.18 6.79
C HIS A 20 7.13 -15.50 6.51
N ASN A 21 6.29 -14.48 6.29
CA ASN A 21 4.83 -14.60 6.14
C ASN A 21 4.34 -13.77 4.95
N LEU A 22 3.37 -14.30 4.21
CA LEU A 22 2.69 -13.58 3.12
C LEU A 22 1.34 -13.04 3.63
N PHE A 23 1.18 -11.72 3.56
CA PHE A 23 -0.07 -11.04 3.89
C PHE A 23 -0.72 -10.50 2.61
N ALA A 24 -2.00 -10.82 2.40
CA ALA A 24 -2.81 -10.22 1.35
C ALA A 24 -3.76 -9.20 1.99
N ILE A 25 -3.51 -7.91 1.77
CA ILE A 25 -4.37 -6.83 2.26
C ILE A 25 -5.32 -6.46 1.11
N THR A 26 -6.60 -6.73 1.27
CA THR A 26 -7.63 -6.22 0.36
C THR A 26 -7.87 -4.76 0.69
N ASN A 27 -7.01 -3.87 0.20
CA ASN A 27 -7.30 -2.45 0.33
C ASN A 27 -8.56 -2.17 -0.52
N LEU A 28 -9.60 -1.61 0.13
CA LEU A 28 -10.86 -1.18 -0.48
C LEU A 28 -10.59 -0.24 -1.69
N PRO A 29 -11.58 0.04 -2.56
CA PRO A 29 -11.33 0.63 -3.86
C PRO A 29 -11.03 2.12 -3.73
N ILE A 30 -9.82 2.44 -3.29
CA ILE A 30 -9.28 3.80 -3.26
C ILE A 30 -9.36 4.39 -4.67
N SER A 31 -9.15 3.57 -5.71
CA SER A 31 -9.29 4.02 -7.11
C SER A 31 -10.71 4.48 -7.41
N ARG A 32 -11.76 3.75 -6.99
CA ARG A 32 -13.15 4.13 -7.32
C ARG A 32 -13.57 5.44 -6.68
N PHE A 33 -13.08 5.70 -5.46
CA PHE A 33 -13.36 6.96 -4.79
C PHE A 33 -12.59 8.11 -5.45
N LEU A 34 -11.34 7.87 -5.86
CA LEU A 34 -10.56 8.83 -6.66
C LEU A 34 -11.25 9.12 -8.00
N ASP A 35 -11.69 8.09 -8.72
CA ASP A 35 -12.38 8.23 -10.00
C ASP A 35 -13.65 9.09 -9.85
N TYR A 36 -14.41 8.89 -8.75
CA TYR A 36 -15.55 9.72 -8.41
C TYR A 36 -15.16 11.18 -8.13
N LEU A 37 -14.10 11.43 -7.36
CA LEU A 37 -13.63 12.78 -7.04
C LEU A 37 -13.19 13.55 -8.29
N ILE A 38 -12.51 12.87 -9.22
CA ILE A 38 -12.10 13.47 -10.50
C ILE A 38 -13.31 13.76 -11.37
N ALA A 39 -14.22 12.78 -11.54
CA ALA A 39 -15.42 12.95 -12.36
C ALA A 39 -16.39 14.02 -11.83
N SER A 40 -16.34 14.29 -10.52
CA SER A 40 -17.17 15.31 -9.85
C SER A 40 -16.46 16.63 -9.62
N GLU A 41 -15.23 16.80 -10.14
CA GLU A 41 -14.37 18.00 -9.99
C GLU A 41 -14.06 18.38 -8.52
N ASN A 42 -14.29 17.49 -7.55
CA ASN A 42 -14.08 17.72 -6.12
C ASN A 42 -12.68 17.30 -5.62
N TYR A 43 -11.79 16.88 -6.53
CA TYR A 43 -10.49 16.33 -6.17
C TYR A 43 -9.62 17.33 -5.39
N GLU A 44 -9.49 18.56 -5.88
CA GLU A 44 -8.65 19.58 -5.26
C GLU A 44 -9.14 19.94 -3.86
N ASP A 45 -10.44 20.21 -3.70
CA ASP A 45 -11.04 20.54 -2.40
C ASP A 45 -10.86 19.41 -1.38
N TYR A 46 -10.98 18.15 -1.83
CA TYR A 46 -10.72 16.99 -0.99
C TYR A 46 -9.25 16.92 -0.54
N MET A 47 -8.31 17.23 -1.43
CA MET A 47 -6.88 17.28 -1.09
C MET A 47 -6.58 18.38 -0.05
N TYR A 48 -7.19 19.55 -0.19
CA TYR A 48 -7.07 20.62 0.81
C TYR A 48 -7.61 20.17 2.17
N ALA A 49 -8.80 19.56 2.21
CA ALA A 49 -9.38 19.05 3.45
C ALA A 49 -8.50 18.01 4.15
N LEU A 50 -7.86 17.11 3.39
CA LEU A 50 -6.92 16.13 3.95
C LEU A 50 -5.71 16.79 4.61
N VAL A 51 -5.17 17.84 4.00
CA VAL A 51 -4.02 18.58 4.55
C VAL A 51 -4.43 19.34 5.82
N GLU A 52 -5.56 20.03 5.80
CA GLU A 52 -6.06 20.77 6.97
C GLU A 52 -6.43 19.84 8.14
N ALA A 53 -6.94 18.64 7.84
CA ALA A 53 -7.28 17.62 8.83
C ALA A 53 -6.08 16.78 9.31
N TYR A 54 -4.84 17.20 9.04
CA TYR A 54 -3.65 16.47 9.46
C TYR A 54 -3.60 16.26 10.98
N ASN A 55 -3.44 15.01 11.40
CA ASN A 55 -3.40 14.61 12.80
C ASN A 55 -2.02 14.01 13.17
N PRO A 56 -1.13 14.76 13.84
CA PRO A 56 0.21 14.29 14.21
C PRO A 56 0.18 13.11 15.22
N SER A 57 -0.90 12.95 15.98
CA SER A 57 -1.06 11.82 16.90
C SER A 57 -1.33 10.51 16.16
N ALA A 58 -1.98 10.56 14.99
CA ALA A 58 -2.21 9.38 14.15
C ALA A 58 -0.90 8.87 13.53
N VAL A 59 0.00 9.78 13.15
CA VAL A 59 1.30 9.46 12.55
C VAL A 59 2.15 8.55 13.45
N LYS A 60 2.07 8.72 14.77
CA LYS A 60 2.82 7.86 15.72
C LYS A 60 2.35 6.40 15.74
N ASN A 61 1.13 6.14 15.26
CA ASN A 61 0.48 4.84 15.34
C ASN A 61 0.30 4.19 13.95
N VAL A 62 0.95 4.72 12.91
CA VAL A 62 0.88 4.12 11.57
C VAL A 62 1.55 2.75 11.56
N MET A 63 0.94 1.80 10.86
CA MET A 63 1.35 0.38 10.86
C MET A 63 2.76 0.16 10.27
N CYS A 64 3.12 0.92 9.23
CA CYS A 64 4.24 0.60 8.35
C CYS A 64 5.49 1.47 8.61
N THR A 65 5.84 1.75 9.86
CA THR A 65 7.04 2.56 10.17
C THR A 65 8.35 1.82 9.91
N ASN A 66 8.34 0.49 10.01
CA ASN A 66 9.52 -0.37 9.88
C ASN A 66 9.39 -1.34 8.69
N THR A 67 8.56 -1.01 7.69
CA THR A 67 8.29 -1.85 6.53
C THR A 67 8.84 -1.19 5.27
N LEU A 68 9.47 -1.97 4.39
CA LEU A 68 9.90 -1.50 3.08
C LEU A 68 8.79 -1.77 2.06
N SER A 69 8.31 -0.73 1.40
CA SER A 69 7.44 -0.88 0.23
C SER A 69 8.32 -1.07 -0.99
N VAL A 70 8.04 -2.09 -1.79
CA VAL A 70 8.71 -2.35 -3.06
C VAL A 70 7.64 -2.42 -4.13
N SER A 71 7.78 -1.60 -5.15
CA SER A 71 6.92 -1.56 -6.32
C SER A 71 7.02 -2.87 -7.11
N TRP A 72 6.00 -3.16 -7.90
CA TRP A 72 5.91 -4.41 -8.67
C TRP A 72 7.04 -4.59 -9.69
N ASP A 73 7.70 -3.49 -10.08
CA ASP A 73 8.86 -3.41 -10.97
C ASP A 73 10.21 -3.50 -10.24
N GLY A 74 10.20 -3.69 -8.92
CA GLY A 74 11.39 -3.89 -8.10
C GLY A 74 12.03 -2.59 -7.58
N TYR A 75 11.41 -1.43 -7.81
CA TYR A 75 11.87 -0.15 -7.26
C TYR A 75 11.26 0.14 -5.89
N LEU A 76 11.96 0.96 -5.10
CA LEU A 76 11.62 1.33 -3.73
C LEU A 76 10.80 2.62 -3.71
#